data_AF-A0A954VXU3-F1
#
_entry.id   AF-A0A954VXU3-F1
#
_cell.length_a   1.000
_cell.length_b   1.000
_cell.length_c   1.000
_cell.angle_alpha   90.00
_cell.angle_beta   90.00
_cell.angle_gamma   90.00
#
_symmetry.space_group_name_H-M   'P 1'
#
loop_
_entity.id
_entity.type
_entity.pdbx_description
1 polymer ?
#
loop_
_entity_poly.entity_id
_entity_poly.type
_entity_poly.pdbx_seq_one_letter_code
_entity_poly.pdbx_strand_id
1 'polypeptide(L)'
;FRLLLSHYGTCNAITTFESAMYGQARETKVPAVELLVSHVYDELRSSVVAHLQRLNITCDAAASLRQLVSDHPQLFDDGAYHIDTTHLASTVRAAKDLSDSQRIHLADELAAYGRRLAPELQYPGDPPFAEFYPAHQKYFAILLNPNSAAVADELDYFRQQAVDSNPMEETTAAIEVYIDLLHRIGRSQAAIDARRELLPDDIQTTGQAPGLLELCQAANNFDPLKQLCLQRQDLLGYTMAVLQATSERK
;
A
#
# COMPACT_ATOMS: atom_id res chain seq x y z
N PHE A 1 15.41 5.45 -12.87
CA PHE A 1 15.27 4.33 -11.93
C PHE A 1 15.90 3.03 -12.42
N ARG A 2 15.59 2.49 -13.62
CA ARG A 2 16.24 1.26 -14.14
C ARG A 2 17.78 1.27 -14.08
N LEU A 3 18.40 2.40 -14.46
CA LEU A 3 19.86 2.57 -14.38
C LEU A 3 20.39 2.49 -12.93
N LEU A 4 19.61 2.93 -11.94
CA LEU A 4 20.01 2.82 -10.54
C LEU A 4 20.04 1.36 -10.11
N LEU A 5 18.98 0.60 -10.41
CA LEU A 5 18.92 -0.83 -10.12
C LEU A 5 20.05 -1.61 -10.81
N SER A 6 20.34 -1.31 -12.09
CA SER A 6 21.34 -2.06 -12.86
C SER A 6 22.79 -1.72 -12.51
N HIS A 7 23.10 -0.49 -12.10
CA HIS A 7 24.49 -0.04 -11.90
C HIS A 7 24.87 0.20 -10.44
N TYR A 8 23.89 0.44 -9.56
CA TYR A 8 24.14 0.84 -8.17
C TYR A 8 23.48 -0.10 -7.14
N GLY A 9 22.72 -1.10 -7.60
CA GLY A 9 22.12 -2.16 -6.76
C GLY A 9 20.84 -1.74 -6.04
N THR A 10 20.19 -2.74 -5.41
CA THR A 10 18.89 -2.62 -4.74
C THR A 10 18.90 -1.61 -3.60
N CYS A 11 19.90 -1.67 -2.71
CA CYS A 11 20.03 -0.76 -1.56
C CYS A 11 20.06 0.72 -1.99
N ASN A 12 20.91 1.07 -2.96
CA ASN A 12 21.01 2.46 -3.42
C ASN A 12 19.75 2.91 -4.15
N ALA A 13 19.10 2.02 -4.90
CA ALA A 13 17.82 2.31 -5.54
C ALA A 13 16.72 2.59 -4.51
N ILE A 14 16.65 1.82 -3.42
CA ILE A 14 15.71 2.04 -2.30
C ILE A 14 16.00 3.37 -1.62
N THR A 15 17.24 3.64 -1.21
CA THR A 15 17.62 4.91 -0.56
C THR A 15 17.31 6.12 -1.44
N THR A 16 17.56 6.01 -2.74
CA THR A 16 17.24 7.07 -3.71
C THR A 16 15.73 7.22 -3.87
N PHE A 17 14.98 6.12 -3.90
CA PHE A 17 13.53 6.15 -3.96
C PHE A 17 12.95 6.86 -2.74
N GLU A 18 13.30 6.42 -1.53
CA GLU A 18 12.76 6.96 -0.29
C GLU A 18 13.06 8.45 -0.13
N SER A 19 14.26 8.91 -0.49
CA SER A 19 14.63 10.33 -0.42
C SER A 19 14.00 11.19 -1.52
N ALA A 20 13.99 10.74 -2.77
CA ALA A 20 13.52 11.54 -3.90
C ALA A 20 11.99 11.53 -4.07
N MET A 21 11.34 10.46 -3.60
CA MET A 21 9.89 10.27 -3.77
C MET A 21 9.09 10.67 -2.53
N TYR A 22 9.75 11.12 -1.46
CA TYR A 22 9.07 11.65 -0.29
C TYR A 22 8.17 12.84 -0.68
N GLY A 23 6.91 12.81 -0.25
CA GLY A 23 5.91 13.84 -0.56
C GLY A 23 5.47 13.92 -2.03
N GLN A 24 5.99 13.08 -2.93
CA GLN A 24 5.53 13.06 -4.33
C GLN A 24 4.15 12.41 -4.47
N ALA A 25 3.41 12.83 -5.49
CA ALA A 25 2.13 12.22 -5.87
C ALA A 25 2.33 10.75 -6.28
N ARG A 26 1.29 9.92 -6.08
CA ARG A 26 1.33 8.47 -6.34
C ARG A 26 1.72 8.17 -7.78
N GLU A 27 1.18 8.92 -8.73
CA GLU A 27 1.40 8.76 -10.17
C GLU A 27 2.88 8.89 -10.53
N THR A 28 3.62 9.75 -9.81
CA THR A 28 5.06 9.94 -9.97
C THR A 28 5.85 8.76 -9.38
N LYS A 29 5.36 8.15 -8.31
CA LYS A 29 6.02 7.03 -7.61
C LYS A 29 5.89 5.72 -8.36
N VAL A 30 4.69 5.43 -8.89
CA VAL A 30 4.31 4.13 -9.46
C VAL A 30 5.35 3.55 -10.41
N PRO A 31 5.87 4.27 -11.42
CA PRO A 31 6.83 3.69 -12.36
C PRO A 31 8.14 3.20 -11.71
N ALA A 32 8.57 3.85 -10.62
CA ALA A 32 9.75 3.42 -9.88
C ALA A 32 9.43 2.20 -8.98
N VAL A 33 8.26 2.22 -8.32
CA VAL A 33 7.79 1.11 -7.47
C VAL A 33 7.60 -0.17 -8.28
N GLU A 34 7.01 -0.09 -9.47
CA GLU A 34 6.82 -1.26 -10.34
C GLU A 34 8.15 -1.94 -10.69
N LEU A 35 9.17 -1.14 -11.01
CA LEU A 35 10.51 -1.64 -11.30
C LEU A 35 11.17 -2.24 -10.06
N LEU A 36 11.02 -1.60 -8.90
CA LEU A 36 11.58 -2.08 -7.63
C LEU A 36 10.98 -3.43 -7.25
N VAL A 37 9.65 -3.54 -7.24
CA VAL A 37 8.92 -4.77 -6.89
C VAL A 37 9.30 -5.91 -7.82
N SER A 38 9.36 -5.65 -9.13
CA SER A 38 9.77 -6.67 -10.11
C SER A 38 11.19 -7.16 -9.85
N HIS A 39 12.12 -6.22 -9.65
CA HIS A 39 13.53 -6.54 -9.42
C HIS A 39 13.74 -7.38 -8.17
N VAL A 40 13.15 -6.95 -7.05
CA VAL A 40 13.26 -7.65 -5.75
C VAL A 40 12.56 -9.00 -5.77
N TYR A 41 11.43 -9.12 -6.48
CA TYR A 41 10.77 -10.40 -6.70
C TYR A 41 11.67 -11.37 -7.48
N ASP A 42 12.24 -10.92 -8.60
CA ASP A 42 13.13 -11.75 -9.43
C ASP A 42 14.41 -12.15 -8.68
N GLU A 43 15.00 -11.23 -7.90
CA GLU A 43 16.14 -11.47 -7.03
C GLU A 43 15.82 -12.56 -6.00
N LEU A 44 14.74 -12.39 -5.24
CA LEU A 44 14.32 -13.34 -4.21
C LEU A 44 13.98 -14.71 -4.82
N ARG A 45 13.19 -14.75 -5.89
CA ARG A 45 12.83 -16.01 -6.55
C ARG A 45 14.07 -16.74 -7.05
N SER A 46 15.02 -16.02 -7.65
CA SER A 46 16.28 -16.61 -8.12
C SER A 46 17.10 -17.19 -6.97
N SER A 47 17.19 -16.49 -5.84
CA SER A 47 17.88 -16.98 -4.63
C SER A 47 17.22 -18.23 -4.04
N VAL A 48 15.89 -18.26 -3.97
CA VAL A 48 15.12 -19.44 -3.52
C VAL A 48 15.34 -20.63 -4.45
N VAL A 49 15.20 -20.44 -5.76
CA VAL A 49 15.44 -21.50 -6.75
C VAL A 49 16.89 -22.02 -6.65
N ALA A 50 17.87 -21.13 -6.51
CA ALA A 50 19.26 -21.52 -6.34
C ALA A 50 19.50 -22.34 -5.07
N HIS A 51 18.82 -22.02 -3.96
CA HIS A 51 18.87 -22.84 -2.75
C HIS A 51 18.26 -24.23 -2.98
N LEU A 52 17.06 -24.31 -3.56
CA LEU A 52 16.41 -25.59 -3.87
C LEU A 52 17.25 -26.46 -4.80
N GLN A 53 17.92 -25.87 -5.78
CA GLN A 53 18.85 -26.59 -6.66
C GLN A 53 20.04 -27.18 -5.89
N ARG A 54 20.58 -26.50 -4.86
CA ARG A 54 21.63 -27.06 -3.99
C ARG A 54 21.13 -28.25 -3.17
N LEU A 55 19.81 -28.31 -2.90
CA LEU A 55 19.15 -29.45 -2.28
C LEU A 55 18.78 -30.55 -3.28
N ASN A 56 19.20 -30.44 -4.55
CA ASN A 56 18.84 -31.33 -5.66
C ASN A 56 17.32 -31.39 -5.95
N ILE A 57 16.58 -30.33 -5.61
CA ILE A 57 15.15 -30.19 -5.91
C ILE A 57 15.02 -29.46 -7.24
N THR A 58 14.36 -30.11 -8.21
CA THR A 58 14.05 -29.47 -9.49
C THR A 58 12.78 -28.64 -9.35
N CYS A 59 12.87 -27.36 -9.66
CA CYS A 59 11.74 -26.43 -9.60
C CYS A 59 11.18 -26.20 -11.00
N ASP A 60 9.87 -26.05 -11.12
CA ASP A 60 9.26 -25.53 -12.34
C ASP A 60 9.68 -24.06 -12.54
N ALA A 61 10.16 -23.73 -13.74
CA ALA A 61 10.52 -22.37 -14.11
C ALA A 61 9.32 -21.41 -14.03
N ALA A 62 8.09 -21.92 -14.20
CA ALA A 62 6.85 -21.15 -14.10
C ALA A 62 6.30 -21.05 -12.66
N ALA A 63 6.87 -21.77 -11.68
CA ALA A 63 6.37 -21.76 -10.30
C ALA A 63 6.51 -20.37 -9.68
N SER A 64 5.44 -19.88 -9.05
CA SER A 64 5.49 -18.60 -8.34
C SER A 64 6.30 -18.72 -7.05
N LEU A 65 6.80 -17.59 -6.53
CA LEU A 65 7.48 -17.55 -5.23
C LEU A 65 6.60 -18.15 -4.13
N ARG A 66 5.30 -17.84 -4.13
CA ARG A 66 4.34 -18.43 -3.19
C ARG A 66 4.29 -19.95 -3.28
N GLN A 67 4.27 -20.51 -4.49
CA GLN A 67 4.28 -21.97 -4.69
C GLN A 67 5.57 -22.59 -4.15
N LEU A 68 6.72 -22.05 -4.55
CA LEU A 68 8.04 -22.53 -4.10
C LEU A 68 8.17 -22.54 -2.58
N VAL A 69 7.70 -21.48 -1.92
CA VAL A 69 7.72 -21.33 -0.45
C VAL A 69 6.75 -22.28 0.24
N SER A 70 5.57 -22.52 -0.35
CA SER A 70 4.57 -23.41 0.22
C SER A 70 4.97 -24.88 0.12
N ASP A 71 5.55 -25.28 -1.02
CA ASP A 71 5.93 -26.66 -1.30
C ASP A 71 7.23 -27.06 -0.58
N HIS A 72 8.02 -26.07 -0.14
CA HIS A 72 9.33 -26.29 0.47
C HIS A 72 9.50 -25.50 1.78
N PRO A 73 8.74 -25.84 2.85
CA PRO A 73 8.85 -25.15 4.14
C PRO A 73 10.24 -25.20 4.76
N GLN A 74 11.05 -26.22 4.42
CA GLN A 74 12.44 -26.35 4.86
C GLN A 74 13.36 -25.21 4.40
N LEU A 75 12.90 -24.35 3.47
CA LEU A 75 13.62 -23.14 3.07
C LEU A 75 13.90 -22.19 4.23
N PHE A 76 13.14 -22.28 5.32
CA PHE A 76 13.25 -21.40 6.49
C PHE A 76 13.87 -22.10 7.70
N ASP A 77 14.35 -23.34 7.53
CA ASP A 77 15.03 -24.08 8.60
C ASP A 77 16.27 -23.31 9.07
N ASP A 78 16.57 -23.41 10.36
CA ASP A 78 17.70 -22.73 11.03
C ASP A 78 17.73 -21.20 10.83
N GLY A 79 16.58 -20.59 10.57
CA GLY A 79 16.46 -19.13 10.36
C GLY A 79 17.00 -18.68 9.00
N ALA A 80 17.07 -19.57 8.02
CA ALA A 80 17.52 -19.25 6.68
C ALA A 80 16.64 -18.19 6.00
N TYR A 81 17.29 -17.29 5.24
CA TYR A 81 16.65 -16.26 4.44
C TYR A 81 17.43 -16.02 3.13
N HIS A 82 16.74 -15.54 2.11
CA HIS A 82 17.22 -15.53 0.71
C HIS A 82 17.36 -14.13 0.11
N ILE A 83 17.05 -13.10 0.89
CA ILE A 83 17.15 -11.70 0.50
C ILE A 83 17.37 -10.84 1.74
N ASP A 84 18.03 -9.70 1.57
CA ASP A 84 18.12 -8.70 2.63
C ASP A 84 16.72 -8.28 3.12
N THR A 85 16.48 -8.42 4.42
CA THR A 85 15.16 -8.19 5.03
C THR A 85 14.76 -6.72 5.03
N THR A 86 15.72 -5.80 4.98
CA THR A 86 15.46 -4.36 4.81
C THR A 86 15.04 -4.07 3.38
N HIS A 87 15.68 -4.69 2.38
CA HIS A 87 15.25 -4.57 0.98
C HIS A 87 13.81 -5.06 0.80
N LEU A 88 13.49 -6.21 1.40
CA LEU A 88 12.15 -6.80 1.36
C LEU A 88 11.12 -5.86 2.00
N ALA A 89 11.36 -5.40 3.22
CA ALA A 89 10.42 -4.54 3.94
C ALA A 89 10.20 -3.20 3.23
N SER A 90 11.25 -2.50 2.80
CA SER A 90 11.11 -1.24 2.06
C SER A 90 10.36 -1.42 0.73
N THR A 91 10.57 -2.53 0.04
CA THR A 91 9.86 -2.83 -1.22
C THR A 91 8.39 -3.11 -0.98
N VAL A 92 8.05 -3.93 0.03
CA VAL A 92 6.66 -4.20 0.43
C VAL A 92 5.94 -2.92 0.85
N ARG A 93 6.62 -2.04 1.60
CA ARG A 93 6.08 -0.73 1.99
C ARG A 93 5.83 0.17 0.79
N ALA A 94 6.76 0.24 -0.16
CA ALA A 94 6.63 1.05 -1.37
C ALA A 94 5.50 0.54 -2.29
N ALA A 95 5.28 -0.78 -2.32
CA ALA A 95 4.27 -1.43 -3.13
C ALA A 95 2.82 -0.99 -2.83
N LYS A 96 2.57 -0.32 -1.69
CA LYS A 96 1.26 0.27 -1.40
C LYS A 96 0.80 1.25 -2.48
N ASP A 97 1.72 1.90 -3.18
CA ASP A 97 1.37 2.88 -4.23
C ASP A 97 0.99 2.24 -5.57
N LEU A 98 1.17 0.92 -5.75
CA LEU A 98 0.88 0.21 -7.00
C LEU A 98 -0.61 0.09 -7.28
N SER A 99 -1.03 0.28 -8.54
CA SER A 99 -2.41 0.05 -8.99
C SER A 99 -2.58 -1.14 -9.95
N ASP A 100 -1.49 -1.63 -10.56
CA ASP A 100 -1.54 -2.77 -11.47
C ASP A 100 -1.67 -4.09 -10.71
N SER A 101 -2.70 -4.88 -11.03
CA SER A 101 -2.99 -6.15 -10.36
C SER A 101 -1.84 -7.17 -10.43
N GLN A 102 -1.11 -7.25 -11.55
CA GLN A 102 0.01 -8.19 -11.67
C GLN A 102 1.16 -7.79 -10.76
N ARG A 103 1.47 -6.49 -10.66
CA ARG A 103 2.49 -5.98 -9.75
C ARG A 103 2.08 -6.10 -8.28
N ILE A 104 0.80 -5.89 -7.97
CA ILE A 104 0.28 -6.09 -6.61
C ILE A 104 0.37 -7.57 -6.21
N HIS A 105 0.11 -8.51 -7.13
CA HIS A 105 0.30 -9.94 -6.87
C HIS A 105 1.76 -10.27 -6.49
N LEU A 106 2.75 -9.69 -7.18
CA LEU A 106 4.16 -9.88 -6.80
C LEU A 106 4.44 -9.35 -5.38
N ALA A 107 3.90 -8.17 -5.05
CA ALA A 107 4.05 -7.58 -3.72
C ALA A 107 3.39 -8.42 -2.60
N ASP A 108 2.22 -9.01 -2.88
CA ASP A 108 1.55 -9.93 -1.97
C ASP A 108 2.38 -11.22 -1.74
N GLU A 109 3.02 -11.76 -2.78
CA GLU A 109 3.94 -12.89 -2.62
C GLU A 109 5.21 -12.52 -1.83
N LEU A 110 5.76 -11.31 -2.02
CA LEU A 110 6.86 -10.80 -1.21
C LEU A 110 6.46 -10.69 0.27
N ALA A 111 5.26 -10.16 0.56
CA ALA A 111 4.75 -10.09 1.93
C ALA A 111 4.49 -11.49 2.51
N ALA A 112 4.01 -12.44 1.70
CA ALA A 112 3.84 -13.83 2.11
C ALA A 112 5.15 -14.50 2.47
N TYR A 113 6.22 -14.26 1.70
CA TYR A 113 7.56 -14.71 2.04
C TYR A 113 8.06 -14.08 3.35
N GLY A 114 7.89 -12.76 3.51
CA GLY A 114 8.31 -12.04 4.72
C GLY A 114 7.68 -12.59 6.00
N ARG A 115 6.40 -12.98 5.95
CA ARG A 115 5.68 -13.62 7.07
C ARG A 115 6.25 -14.99 7.48
N ARG A 116 6.99 -15.68 6.59
CA ARG A 116 7.60 -16.98 6.86
C ARG A 116 8.98 -16.89 7.51
N LEU A 117 9.59 -15.70 7.51
CA LEU A 117 10.88 -15.48 8.16
C LEU A 117 10.78 -15.72 9.67
N ALA A 118 11.91 -16.06 10.28
CA ALA A 118 12.03 -16.11 11.74
C ALA A 118 11.58 -14.77 12.37
N PRO A 119 10.94 -14.76 13.54
CA PRO A 119 10.39 -13.54 14.15
C PRO A 119 11.39 -12.39 14.25
N GLU A 120 12.66 -12.69 14.53
CA GLU A 120 13.74 -11.70 14.66
C GLU A 120 14.15 -11.05 13.33
N LEU A 121 13.81 -11.71 12.22
CA LEU A 121 14.06 -11.25 10.84
C LEU A 121 12.84 -10.55 10.23
N GLN A 122 11.69 -10.58 10.92
CA GLN A 122 10.51 -9.86 10.48
C GLN A 122 10.64 -8.39 10.85
N TYR A 123 10.56 -7.52 9.85
CA TYR A 123 10.61 -6.08 10.08
C TYR A 123 9.40 -5.65 10.91
N PRO A 124 9.58 -4.92 12.02
CA PRO A 124 8.46 -4.47 12.84
C PRO A 124 7.67 -3.39 12.10
N GLY A 125 6.34 -3.43 12.25
CA GLY A 125 5.49 -2.32 11.85
C GLY A 125 5.35 -1.30 12.98
N ASP A 126 4.91 -0.10 12.64
CA ASP A 126 4.55 0.91 13.63
C ASP A 126 3.07 0.77 14.00
N PRO A 127 2.68 0.99 15.28
CA PRO A 127 1.28 1.08 15.65
C PRO A 127 0.51 2.08 14.76
N PRO A 128 -0.73 1.77 14.34
CA PRO A 128 -1.52 0.59 14.72
C PRO A 128 -1.25 -0.69 13.91
N PHE A 129 -0.37 -0.65 12.91
CA PHE A 129 -0.04 -1.78 12.04
C PHE A 129 1.24 -2.50 12.46
N ALA A 130 1.33 -2.91 13.74
CA ALA A 130 2.54 -3.51 14.32
C ALA A 130 2.99 -4.79 13.60
N GLU A 131 2.04 -5.60 13.12
CA GLU A 131 2.32 -6.79 12.31
C GLU A 131 2.51 -6.40 10.84
N PHE A 132 3.74 -6.03 10.47
CA PHE A 132 4.08 -5.46 9.16
C PHE A 132 3.60 -6.30 7.97
N TYR A 133 4.05 -7.55 7.84
CA TYR A 133 3.69 -8.39 6.69
C TYR A 133 2.21 -8.77 6.68
N PRO A 134 1.59 -9.22 7.81
CA PRO A 134 0.15 -9.46 7.84
C PRO A 134 -0.69 -8.25 7.41
N ALA A 135 -0.38 -7.04 7.89
CA ALA A 135 -1.10 -5.84 7.48
C ALA A 135 -0.99 -5.57 5.97
N HIS A 136 0.20 -5.72 5.38
CA HIS A 136 0.38 -5.53 3.93
C HIS A 136 -0.32 -6.62 3.11
N GLN A 137 -0.37 -7.88 3.58
CA GLN A 137 -1.15 -8.92 2.90
C GLN A 137 -2.64 -8.58 2.85
N LYS A 138 -3.21 -8.09 3.96
CA LYS A 138 -4.60 -7.62 4.00
C LYS A 138 -4.82 -6.45 3.03
N TYR A 139 -3.89 -5.48 3.02
CA TYR A 139 -3.92 -4.34 2.11
C TYR A 139 -3.95 -4.79 0.63
N PHE A 140 -3.03 -5.66 0.23
CA PHE A 140 -2.98 -6.15 -1.15
C PHE A 140 -4.18 -7.04 -1.50
N ALA A 141 -4.69 -7.85 -0.57
CA ALA A 141 -5.87 -8.67 -0.79
C ALA A 141 -7.11 -7.82 -1.14
N ILE A 142 -7.29 -6.68 -0.46
CA ILE A 142 -8.36 -5.71 -0.75
C ILE A 142 -8.24 -5.19 -2.18
N LEU A 143 -7.04 -4.80 -2.60
CA LEU A 143 -6.81 -4.22 -3.92
C LEU A 143 -6.94 -5.23 -5.06
N LEU A 144 -6.53 -6.48 -4.84
CA LEU A 144 -6.60 -7.54 -5.84
C LEU A 144 -8.04 -8.02 -6.07
N ASN A 145 -8.88 -8.00 -5.04
CA ASN A 145 -10.20 -8.62 -5.09
C ASN A 145 -11.31 -7.71 -4.52
N PRO A 146 -11.47 -6.46 -4.95
CA PRO A 146 -12.30 -5.44 -4.28
C PRO A 146 -13.78 -5.80 -4.09
N ASN A 147 -14.29 -6.76 -4.85
CA ASN A 147 -15.67 -7.24 -4.82
C ASN A 147 -15.85 -8.60 -4.12
N SER A 148 -14.79 -9.19 -3.57
CA SER A 148 -14.85 -10.48 -2.86
C SER A 148 -15.43 -10.32 -1.46
N ALA A 149 -16.13 -11.35 -0.97
CA ALA A 149 -16.67 -11.37 0.40
C ALA A 149 -15.55 -11.24 1.46
N ALA A 150 -14.36 -11.80 1.19
CA ALA A 150 -13.22 -11.71 2.11
C ALA A 150 -12.71 -10.26 2.31
N VAL A 151 -12.99 -9.35 1.36
CA VAL A 151 -12.60 -7.93 1.49
C VAL A 151 -13.33 -7.25 2.64
N ALA A 152 -14.53 -7.71 3.02
CA ALA A 152 -15.26 -7.11 4.14
C ALA A 152 -14.46 -7.22 5.45
N ASP A 153 -13.96 -8.41 5.76
CA ASP A 153 -13.18 -8.66 6.98
C ASP A 153 -11.86 -7.88 6.97
N GLU A 154 -11.18 -7.84 5.82
CA GLU A 154 -9.90 -7.13 5.71
C GLU A 154 -10.06 -5.62 5.73
N LEU A 155 -11.13 -5.09 5.14
CA LEU A 155 -11.46 -3.68 5.23
C LEU A 155 -11.89 -3.30 6.65
N ASP A 156 -12.59 -4.19 7.36
CA ASP A 156 -12.97 -3.96 8.76
C ASP A 156 -11.76 -3.86 9.69
N TYR A 157 -10.71 -4.65 9.44
CA TYR A 157 -9.43 -4.50 10.15
C TYR A 157 -8.88 -3.07 10.03
N PHE A 158 -8.81 -2.51 8.82
CA PHE A 158 -8.34 -1.13 8.63
C PHE A 158 -9.29 -0.08 9.20
N ARG A 159 -10.61 -0.32 9.11
CA ARG A 159 -11.62 0.54 9.75
C ARG A 159 -11.41 0.59 11.26
N GLN A 160 -11.21 -0.57 11.89
CA GLN A 160 -11.02 -0.65 13.34
C GLN A 160 -9.73 0.06 13.78
N GLN A 161 -8.61 -0.14 13.06
CA GLN A 161 -7.38 0.61 13.34
C GLN A 161 -7.58 2.13 13.19
N ALA A 162 -8.36 2.57 12.21
CA ALA A 162 -8.67 3.99 12.01
C ALA A 162 -9.56 4.57 13.12
N VAL A 163 -10.54 3.81 13.61
CA VAL A 163 -11.47 4.23 14.67
C VAL A 163 -10.80 4.25 16.05
N ASP A 164 -9.93 3.28 16.31
CA ASP A 164 -9.23 3.17 17.60
C ASP A 164 -8.06 4.16 17.73
N SER A 165 -7.54 4.67 16.60
CA SER A 165 -6.50 5.69 16.61
C SER A 165 -7.03 7.05 17.07
N ASN A 166 -6.25 7.72 17.91
CA ASN A 166 -6.53 9.09 18.34
C ASN A 166 -5.65 10.08 17.56
N PRO A 167 -6.15 10.78 16.53
CA PRO A 167 -5.31 11.64 15.69
C PRO A 167 -4.77 12.89 16.40
N MET A 168 -5.24 13.20 17.62
CA MET A 168 -4.70 14.28 18.47
C MET A 168 -3.46 13.85 19.26
N GLU A 169 -3.34 12.56 19.57
CA GLU A 169 -2.23 11.98 20.36
C GLU A 169 -1.28 11.15 19.48
N GLU A 170 -1.81 10.58 18.40
CA GLU A 170 -1.14 9.73 17.42
C GLU A 170 -1.11 10.40 16.03
N THR A 171 -0.52 9.71 15.06
CA THR A 171 -0.53 10.17 13.66
C THR A 171 -1.87 9.86 12.98
N THR A 172 -2.21 10.62 11.94
CA THR A 172 -3.39 10.38 11.10
C THR A 172 -3.25 9.21 10.12
N ALA A 173 -2.13 8.48 10.15
CA ALA A 173 -1.77 7.49 9.14
C ALA A 173 -2.80 6.36 9.01
N ALA A 174 -3.33 5.84 10.11
CA ALA A 174 -4.32 4.75 10.08
C ALA A 174 -5.62 5.16 9.40
N ILE A 175 -6.10 6.36 9.73
CA ILE A 175 -7.28 6.98 9.15
C ILE A 175 -7.07 7.22 7.66
N GLU A 176 -5.90 7.76 7.29
CA GLU A 176 -5.58 8.02 5.89
C GLU A 176 -5.45 6.74 5.05
N VAL A 177 -4.86 5.67 5.60
CA VAL A 177 -4.79 4.35 4.94
C VAL A 177 -6.19 3.80 4.67
N TYR A 178 -7.10 3.91 5.65
CA TYR A 178 -8.48 3.44 5.48
C TYR A 178 -9.24 4.23 4.41
N ILE A 179 -9.14 5.57 4.42
CA ILE A 179 -9.76 6.45 3.42
C ILE A 179 -9.19 6.16 2.02
N ASP A 180 -7.88 6.00 1.90
CA ASP A 180 -7.23 5.65 0.64
C ASP A 180 -7.73 4.31 0.10
N LEU A 181 -7.80 3.27 0.93
CA LEU A 181 -8.33 1.96 0.53
C LEU A 181 -9.75 2.07 -0.01
N LEU A 182 -10.64 2.77 0.69
CA LEU A 182 -12.03 2.98 0.25
C LEU A 182 -12.09 3.67 -1.12
N HIS A 183 -11.30 4.73 -1.29
CA HIS A 183 -11.22 5.43 -2.56
C HIS A 183 -10.73 4.50 -3.69
N ARG A 184 -9.67 3.74 -3.43
CA ARG A 184 -9.03 2.86 -4.41
C ARG A 184 -9.89 1.69 -4.88
N ILE A 185 -10.79 1.19 -4.03
CA ILE A 185 -11.76 0.15 -4.41
C ILE A 185 -13.07 0.74 -4.98
N GLY A 186 -13.09 2.04 -5.32
CA GLY A 186 -14.24 2.72 -5.93
C GLY A 186 -15.37 3.06 -4.96
N ARG A 187 -15.14 2.93 -3.64
CA ARG A 187 -16.12 3.31 -2.59
C ARG A 187 -15.90 4.75 -2.15
N SER A 188 -15.84 5.67 -3.11
CA SER A 188 -15.51 7.09 -2.88
C SER A 188 -16.48 7.78 -1.93
N GLN A 189 -17.78 7.44 -1.95
CA GLN A 189 -18.73 8.00 -1.00
C GLN A 189 -18.42 7.57 0.45
N ALA A 190 -18.12 6.30 0.68
CA ALA A 190 -17.71 5.83 2.00
C ALA A 190 -16.38 6.47 2.45
N ALA A 191 -15.46 6.73 1.51
CA ALA A 191 -14.22 7.45 1.79
C ALA A 191 -14.48 8.90 2.26
N ILE A 192 -15.44 9.59 1.64
CA ILE A 192 -15.88 10.93 2.08
C ILE A 192 -16.46 10.87 3.49
N ASP A 193 -17.35 9.91 3.74
CA ASP A 193 -18.02 9.79 5.04
C ASP A 193 -17.01 9.50 6.15
N ALA A 194 -16.10 8.54 5.93
CA ALA A 194 -15.01 8.22 6.85
C ALA A 194 -14.08 9.42 7.09
N ARG A 195 -13.75 10.20 6.05
CA ARG A 195 -12.94 11.41 6.20
C ARG A 195 -13.61 12.43 7.13
N ARG A 196 -14.91 12.67 6.95
CA ARG A 196 -15.66 13.64 7.77
C ARG A 196 -15.82 13.21 9.22
N GLU A 197 -15.94 11.90 9.44
CA GLU A 197 -16.13 11.33 10.78
C GLU A 197 -14.82 11.24 11.56
N LEU A 198 -13.76 10.77 10.91
CA LEU A 198 -12.52 10.38 11.60
C LEU A 198 -11.43 11.44 11.53
N LEU A 199 -11.45 12.35 10.55
CA LEU A 199 -10.38 13.32 10.34
C LEU A 199 -10.86 14.75 10.65
N PRO A 200 -10.48 15.32 11.81
CA PRO A 200 -10.73 16.71 12.13
C PRO A 200 -10.07 17.69 11.15
N ASP A 201 -10.74 18.82 10.91
CA ASP A 201 -10.34 19.85 9.93
C ASP A 201 -9.08 20.64 10.29
N ASP A 202 -8.64 20.58 11.55
CA ASP A 202 -7.52 21.31 12.13
C ASP A 202 -6.24 20.45 12.27
N ILE A 203 -6.32 19.16 11.94
CA ILE A 203 -5.16 18.26 12.00
C ILE A 203 -4.43 18.24 10.66
N GLN A 204 -3.10 18.36 10.74
CA GLN A 204 -2.24 18.15 9.59
C GLN A 204 -2.19 16.67 9.22
N THR A 205 -2.60 16.35 8.00
CA THR A 205 -2.48 15.01 7.42
C THR A 205 -1.07 14.73 6.94
N THR A 206 -0.71 13.45 6.86
CA THR A 206 0.52 12.95 6.24
C THR A 206 0.50 13.05 4.70
N GLY A 207 -0.68 13.23 4.10
CA GLY A 207 -0.85 13.35 2.64
C GLY A 207 -0.89 12.00 1.94
N GLN A 208 -1.24 10.93 2.67
CA GLN A 208 -1.46 9.60 2.10
C GLN A 208 -2.86 9.46 1.51
N ALA A 209 -3.88 10.04 2.15
CA ALA A 209 -5.24 9.99 1.65
C ALA A 209 -5.52 11.09 0.61
N PRO A 210 -6.32 10.79 -0.43
CA PRO A 210 -6.88 11.79 -1.33
C PRO A 210 -7.57 12.93 -0.59
N GLY A 211 -7.44 14.15 -1.13
CA GLY A 211 -8.13 15.34 -0.58
C GLY A 211 -9.66 15.27 -0.77
N LEU A 212 -10.42 16.06 0.00
CA LEU A 212 -11.90 16.04 -0.11
C LEU A 212 -12.39 16.36 -1.53
N LEU A 213 -11.74 17.30 -2.22
CA LEU A 213 -12.10 17.65 -3.59
C LEU A 213 -11.97 16.45 -4.54
N GLU A 214 -10.85 15.72 -4.46
CA GLU A 214 -10.58 14.54 -5.28
C GLU A 214 -11.58 13.42 -4.98
N LEU A 215 -11.91 13.19 -3.71
CA LEU A 215 -12.94 12.24 -3.31
C LEU A 215 -14.33 12.62 -3.86
N CYS A 216 -14.69 13.90 -3.79
CA CYS A 216 -15.94 14.42 -4.34
C CYS A 216 -16.02 14.27 -5.86
N GLN A 217 -14.92 14.53 -6.57
CA GLN A 217 -14.82 14.32 -8.02
C GLN A 217 -15.02 12.84 -8.36
N ALA A 218 -14.32 11.93 -7.67
CA ALA A 218 -14.45 10.50 -7.89
C ALA A 218 -15.86 9.95 -7.58
N ALA A 219 -16.54 10.51 -6.57
CA ALA A 219 -17.92 10.15 -6.23
C ALA A 219 -18.98 10.83 -7.11
N ASN A 220 -18.59 11.81 -7.95
CA ASN A 220 -19.49 12.78 -8.57
C ASN A 220 -20.49 13.40 -7.56
N ASN A 221 -20.01 13.66 -6.33
CA ASN A 221 -20.80 14.22 -5.24
C ASN A 221 -20.05 15.36 -4.56
N PHE A 222 -20.43 16.59 -4.88
CA PHE A 222 -19.80 17.82 -4.37
C PHE A 222 -20.51 18.42 -3.16
N ASP A 223 -21.62 17.86 -2.69
CA ASP A 223 -22.36 18.42 -1.55
C ASP A 223 -21.54 18.45 -0.24
N PRO A 224 -20.71 17.43 0.07
CA PRO A 224 -19.78 17.47 1.21
C PRO A 224 -18.81 18.66 1.14
N LEU A 225 -18.24 18.92 -0.04
CA LEU A 225 -17.32 20.05 -0.26
C LEU A 225 -18.04 21.39 -0.10
N LYS A 226 -19.26 21.52 -0.63
CA LYS A 226 -20.07 22.73 -0.45
C LYS A 226 -20.37 23.01 1.02
N GLN A 227 -20.74 21.98 1.78
CA GLN A 227 -21.02 22.10 3.22
C GLN A 227 -19.79 22.59 3.98
N LEU A 228 -18.62 22.01 3.71
CA LEU A 228 -17.36 22.42 4.34
C LEU A 228 -17.01 23.88 4.02
N CYS A 229 -17.10 24.29 2.75
CA CYS A 229 -16.82 25.66 2.35
C CYS A 229 -17.77 26.66 3.01
N LEU A 230 -19.06 26.33 3.15
CA LEU A 230 -20.02 27.17 3.87
C LEU A 230 -19.67 27.31 5.36
N GLN A 231 -19.30 26.22 6.02
CA GLN A 231 -18.87 26.24 7.42
C GLN A 231 -17.63 27.12 7.63
N ARG A 232 -16.69 27.09 6.69
CA ARG A 232 -15.44 27.88 6.73
C ARG A 232 -15.58 29.30 6.17
N GLN A 233 -16.78 29.70 5.74
CA GLN A 233 -17.04 30.97 5.05
C GLN A 233 -16.16 31.19 3.81
N ASP A 234 -15.74 30.10 3.15
CA ASP A 234 -14.94 30.12 1.93
C ASP A 234 -15.87 30.17 0.70
N LEU A 235 -16.26 31.39 0.32
CA LEU A 235 -17.13 31.63 -0.83
C LEU A 235 -16.49 31.23 -2.17
N LEU A 236 -15.17 31.33 -2.30
CA LEU A 236 -14.45 30.95 -3.51
C LEU A 236 -14.48 29.42 -3.67
N GLY A 237 -14.15 28.69 -2.61
CA GLY A 237 -14.26 27.23 -2.57
C GLY A 237 -15.68 26.74 -2.85
N TYR A 238 -16.69 27.38 -2.26
CA TYR A 238 -18.10 27.06 -2.54
C TYR A 238 -18.46 27.25 -4.01
N THR A 239 -18.06 28.39 -4.60
CA THR A 239 -18.35 28.69 -6.01
C THR A 239 -17.68 27.66 -6.93
N MET A 240 -16.43 27.28 -6.64
CA MET A 240 -15.73 26.24 -7.38
C MET A 240 -16.46 24.88 -7.30
N ALA A 241 -16.92 24.49 -6.10
CA ALA A 241 -17.68 23.25 -5.92
C ALA A 241 -19.00 23.23 -6.69
N VAL A 242 -19.71 24.37 -6.75
CA VAL A 242 -20.96 24.50 -7.53
C VAL A 242 -20.68 24.42 -9.04
N LEU A 243 -19.63 25.07 -9.53
CA LEU A 243 -19.26 25.04 -10.94
C LEU A 243 -18.90 23.62 -11.39
N GLN A 244 -18.07 22.90 -10.62
CA GLN A 244 -17.70 21.50 -10.88
C GLN A 244 -18.94 20.58 -10.89
N ALA A 245 -19.84 20.73 -9.92
CA ALA A 245 -21.10 19.99 -9.87
C ALA A 245 -22.06 20.28 -11.05
N THR A 246 -21.82 21.36 -11.80
CA THR A 246 -22.64 21.77 -12.95
C THR A 246 -21.99 21.35 -14.27
N SER A 247 -20.65 21.30 -14.36
CA SER A 247 -19.94 20.80 -15.54
C SER A 247 -20.08 19.30 -15.73
N GLU A 248 -20.08 18.52 -14.64
CA GLU A 248 -20.24 17.05 -14.66
C GLU A 248 -21.67 16.58 -14.97
N ARG A 249 -22.64 17.50 -15.08
CA ARG A 249 -24.04 17.20 -15.44
C ARG A 249 -24.35 17.37 -16.93
N LYS A 250 -23.40 17.81 -17.74
CA LYS A 250 -23.53 17.96 -19.20
C LYS A 250 -22.91 16.78 -19.93
#